data_AF-A0A7W5CIB8-F1
#
_entry.id   AF-A0A7W5CIB8-F1
#
_cell.length_a   1.000
_cell.length_b   1.000
_cell.length_c   1.000
_cell.angle_alpha   90.00
_cell.angle_beta   90.00
_cell.angle_gamma   90.00
#
_symmetry.space_group_name_H-M   'P 1'
#
loop_
_entity.id
_entity.type
_entity.pdbx_description
1 polymer ?
#
loop_
_entity_poly.entity_id
_entity_poly.type
_entity_poly.pdbx_seq_one_letter_code
_entity_poly.pdbx_strand_id
1 'polypeptide(L)'
;MARFRNGELPGELLIEIGSGRNEDGEWKHLLPRSTARKVARLIKIGEERRGRTLAITPGYNCYRPRLWQKLARQQACARGRCNDAAVEGTSSHGGEYQGRDSIAIDFANWLWVWGSREAFYAACREVGLTPGVFDWEPWHVCDFDDPFRDVPDEDEEEEDVSFTDQDRELLGNIAAHLYLGGSDAPNPNYLGGAGSVYHILKTPVLRPDADNVLRPVLQIQDAADTGTLVRELLGRPAAAVDVKALAPELVKVLGPLLAQAVTDLDADDLARIAKAVNDEQDRRDRVGREGS
;
A
#
# COMPACT_ATOMS: atom_id res chain seq x y z
N MET A 1 25.13 -10.72 24.02
CA MET A 1 24.86 -9.51 24.83
C MET A 1 24.28 -8.46 23.91
N ALA A 2 23.35 -7.64 24.39
CA ALA A 2 22.78 -6.56 23.59
C ALA A 2 23.82 -5.46 23.30
N ARG A 3 23.79 -4.91 22.08
CA ARG A 3 24.64 -3.80 21.63
C ARG A 3 24.20 -2.46 22.20
N PHE A 4 22.90 -2.29 22.39
CA PHE A 4 22.29 -1.03 22.83
C PHE A 4 21.40 -1.27 24.05
N ARG A 5 21.16 -0.19 24.82
CA ARG A 5 20.19 -0.22 25.90
C ARG A 5 18.78 -0.13 25.34
N ASN A 6 17.84 -0.73 26.06
CA ASN A 6 16.42 -0.70 25.71
C ASN A 6 15.88 0.74 25.54
N GLY A 7 15.36 1.02 24.35
CA GLY A 7 14.79 2.29 23.94
C GLY A 7 15.83 3.35 23.56
N GLU A 8 17.10 2.97 23.39
CA GLU A 8 18.24 3.84 23.10
C GLU A 8 18.97 3.41 21.81
N LEU A 9 18.23 2.92 20.79
CA LEU A 9 18.82 2.65 19.47
C LEU A 9 19.18 3.96 18.76
N PRO A 10 20.37 4.05 18.15
CA PRO A 10 20.72 5.14 17.25
C PRO A 10 19.77 5.20 16.04
N GLY A 11 19.37 6.41 15.66
CA GLY A 11 18.38 6.61 14.60
C GLY A 11 18.87 6.17 13.21
N GLU A 12 20.18 6.24 12.97
CA GLU A 12 20.84 5.83 11.73
C GLU A 12 20.75 4.33 11.45
N LEU A 13 20.47 3.51 12.47
CA LEU A 13 20.24 2.08 12.30
C LEU A 13 18.83 1.77 11.82
N LEU A 14 17.93 2.75 11.84
CA LEU A 14 16.50 2.55 11.65
C LEU A 14 16.05 3.18 10.33
N ILE A 15 15.16 2.46 9.64
CA ILE A 15 14.42 2.97 8.49
C ILE A 15 12.94 3.04 8.82
N GLU A 16 12.26 4.01 8.23
CA GLU A 16 10.81 4.13 8.30
C GLU A 16 10.17 3.20 7.26
N ILE A 17 9.31 2.28 7.71
CA ILE A 17 8.58 1.35 6.83
C ILE A 17 7.06 1.61 6.82
N GLY A 18 6.61 2.61 7.57
CA GLY A 18 5.20 2.96 7.67
C GLY A 18 4.98 4.10 8.65
N SER A 19 3.88 4.81 8.49
CA SER A 19 3.48 5.91 9.35
C SER A 19 1.96 6.07 9.34
N GLY A 20 1.44 6.82 10.32
CA GLY A 20 0.03 7.09 10.41
C GLY A 20 -0.33 7.94 11.62
N ARG A 21 -1.63 8.05 11.87
CA ARG A 21 -2.19 8.83 12.98
C ARG A 21 -3.30 8.05 13.69
N ASN A 22 -3.30 8.06 15.02
CA ASN A 22 -4.37 7.53 15.84
C ASN A 22 -4.70 8.52 16.99
N GLU A 23 -5.49 8.08 17.97
CA GLU A 23 -5.88 8.88 19.15
C GLU A 23 -4.67 9.35 19.98
N ASP A 24 -3.55 8.62 19.93
CA ASP A 24 -2.32 8.94 20.66
C ASP A 24 -1.37 9.85 19.85
N GLY A 25 -1.73 10.21 18.62
CA GLY A 25 -0.99 11.13 17.76
C GLY A 25 -0.42 10.49 16.49
N GLU A 26 0.61 11.11 15.94
CA GLU A 26 1.36 10.57 14.80
C GLU A 26 2.34 9.49 15.28
N TRP A 27 2.47 8.44 14.48
CA TRP A 27 3.38 7.32 14.74
C TRP A 27 4.13 6.93 13.48
N LYS A 28 5.29 6.29 13.69
CA LYS A 28 6.15 5.73 12.65
C LYS A 28 6.54 4.31 13.04
N HIS A 29 6.52 3.39 12.09
CA HIS A 29 7.10 2.06 12.22
C HIS A 29 8.56 2.14 11.80
N LEU A 30 9.44 2.09 12.80
CA LEU A 30 10.88 2.14 12.63
C LEU A 30 11.48 0.75 12.85
N LEU A 31 12.27 0.27 11.90
CA LEU A 31 12.94 -1.03 11.99
C LEU A 31 14.39 -0.93 11.53
N PRO A 32 15.30 -1.74 12.08
CA PRO A 32 16.56 -2.00 11.41
C PRO A 32 16.38 -2.62 10.03
N ARG A 33 17.29 -2.32 9.10
CA ARG A 33 17.21 -2.82 7.70
C ARG A 33 17.07 -4.35 7.63
N SER A 34 17.84 -5.09 8.43
CA SER A 34 17.76 -6.57 8.51
C SER A 34 16.36 -7.03 8.90
N THR A 35 15.81 -6.50 9.99
CA THR A 35 14.46 -6.85 10.44
C THR A 35 13.39 -6.41 9.44
N ALA A 36 13.54 -5.24 8.82
CA ALA A 36 12.62 -4.74 7.80
C ALA A 36 12.51 -5.70 6.61
N ARG A 37 13.63 -6.27 6.13
CA ARG A 37 13.60 -7.29 5.05
C ARG A 37 12.85 -8.56 5.45
N LYS A 38 13.06 -9.05 6.67
CA LYS A 38 12.34 -10.23 7.18
C LYS A 38 10.83 -9.96 7.25
N VAL A 39 10.44 -8.78 7.71
CA VAL A 39 9.04 -8.35 7.78
C VAL A 39 8.44 -8.22 6.37
N ALA A 40 9.13 -7.57 5.44
CA ALA A 40 8.70 -7.45 4.04
C ALA A 40 8.52 -8.83 3.40
N ARG A 41 9.46 -9.76 3.62
CA ARG A 41 9.33 -11.14 3.12
C ARG A 41 8.12 -11.85 3.75
N LEU A 42 7.88 -11.70 5.05
CA LEU A 42 6.72 -12.30 5.70
C LEU A 42 5.39 -11.81 5.12
N ILE A 43 5.29 -10.50 4.85
CA ILE A 43 4.12 -9.89 4.20
C ILE A 43 3.93 -10.50 2.80
N LYS A 44 5.00 -10.56 1.99
CA LYS A 44 4.98 -11.15 0.65
C LYS A 44 4.57 -12.63 0.65
N ILE A 45 5.05 -13.43 1.62
CA ILE A 45 4.61 -14.83 1.77
C ILE A 45 3.10 -14.92 2.07
N GLY A 46 2.57 -14.01 2.90
CA GLY A 46 1.14 -13.92 3.17
C GLY A 46 0.32 -13.67 1.89
N GLU A 47 0.79 -12.75 1.05
CA GLU A 47 0.17 -12.46 -0.24
C GLU A 47 0.26 -13.66 -1.19
N GLU A 48 1.45 -14.23 -1.38
CA GLU A 48 1.71 -15.38 -2.26
C GLU A 48 0.89 -16.63 -1.87
N ARG A 49 0.84 -16.96 -0.57
CA ARG A 49 0.26 -18.24 -0.11
C ARG A 49 -1.19 -18.14 0.31
N ARG A 50 -1.67 -16.96 0.67
CA ARG A 50 -3.01 -16.75 1.27
C ARG A 50 -3.84 -15.72 0.52
N GLY A 51 -3.27 -14.98 -0.43
CA GLY A 51 -3.95 -13.88 -1.11
C GLY A 51 -4.36 -12.75 -0.15
N ARG A 52 -3.64 -12.61 0.97
CA ARG A 52 -3.98 -11.67 2.05
C ARG A 52 -2.72 -10.97 2.55
N THR A 53 -2.75 -9.65 2.60
CA THR A 53 -1.63 -8.83 3.11
C THR A 53 -1.64 -8.79 4.63
N LEU A 54 -0.49 -9.11 5.24
CA LEU A 54 -0.27 -8.99 6.68
C LEU A 54 -0.02 -7.53 7.06
N ALA A 55 -0.67 -7.06 8.11
CA ALA A 55 -0.60 -5.68 8.58
C ALA A 55 0.05 -5.60 9.96
N ILE A 56 1.02 -4.69 10.08
CA ILE A 56 1.62 -4.31 11.37
C ILE A 56 0.59 -3.49 12.16
N THR A 57 0.41 -3.80 13.44
CA THR A 57 -0.53 -3.07 14.32
C THR A 57 -0.16 -1.59 14.35
N PRO A 58 -1.12 -0.67 14.12
CA PRO A 58 -0.87 0.77 14.19
C PRO A 58 -0.35 1.24 15.56
N GLY A 59 0.31 2.41 15.56
CA GLY A 59 0.83 3.04 16.76
C GLY A 59 2.35 2.91 16.89
N TYR A 60 2.88 3.15 18.09
CA TYR A 60 4.29 2.94 18.40
C TYR A 60 4.63 1.44 18.49
N ASN A 61 4.54 0.76 17.36
CA ASN A 61 4.94 -0.62 17.12
C ASN A 61 6.34 -0.64 16.47
N CYS A 62 6.92 -1.82 16.24
CA CYS A 62 8.31 -1.97 15.80
C CYS A 62 9.27 -1.40 16.86
N TYR A 63 10.24 -0.56 16.49
CA TYR A 63 11.06 0.12 17.48
C TYR A 63 10.27 1.18 18.27
N ARG A 64 10.31 1.08 19.60
CA ARG A 64 9.73 2.07 20.51
C ARG A 64 10.82 2.72 21.37
N PRO A 65 11.09 4.03 21.19
CA PRO A 65 12.03 4.76 22.02
C PRO A 65 11.62 4.76 23.50
N ARG A 66 12.61 4.89 24.38
CA ARG A 66 12.42 4.85 25.84
C ARG A 66 11.36 5.82 26.36
N LEU A 67 11.36 7.06 25.86
CA LEU A 67 10.36 8.07 26.21
C LEU A 67 8.93 7.62 25.83
N TRP A 68 8.76 7.04 24.66
CA TRP A 68 7.45 6.56 24.20
C TRP A 68 6.98 5.34 24.97
N GLN A 69 7.87 4.44 25.39
CA GLN A 69 7.53 3.34 26.29
C GLN A 69 7.04 3.86 27.65
N LYS A 70 7.69 4.89 28.19
CA LYS A 70 7.27 5.54 29.45
C LYS A 70 5.87 6.15 29.32
N LEU A 71 5.60 6.88 28.23
CA LEU A 71 4.29 7.49 27.96
C LEU A 71 3.20 6.42 27.79
N ALA A 72 3.47 5.37 27.01
CA ALA A 72 2.54 4.26 26.82
C ALA A 72 2.16 3.58 28.15
N ARG A 73 3.15 3.33 29.02
CA ARG A 73 2.90 2.78 30.36
C ARG A 73 2.07 3.72 31.24
N GLN A 74 2.35 5.02 31.23
CA GLN A 74 1.58 6.00 31.98
C GLN A 74 0.11 6.02 31.54
N GLN A 75 -0.15 6.02 30.23
CA GLN A 75 -1.50 5.98 29.66
C GLN A 75 -2.22 4.66 29.99
N ALA A 76 -1.55 3.53 29.85
CA ALA A 76 -2.08 2.21 30.19
C ALA A 76 -2.50 2.14 31.68
N CYS A 77 -1.64 2.65 32.58
CA CYS A 77 -1.93 2.74 34.00
C CYS A 77 -3.09 3.69 34.32
N ALA A 78 -3.18 4.85 33.66
CA ALA A 78 -4.29 5.79 33.83
C ALA A 78 -5.64 5.17 33.44
N ARG A 79 -5.63 4.21 32.51
CA ARG A 79 -6.81 3.42 32.10
C ARG A 79 -7.06 2.18 32.98
N GLY A 80 -6.33 2.00 34.09
CA GLY A 80 -6.44 0.83 34.96
C GLY A 80 -5.85 -0.47 34.39
N ARG A 81 -5.15 -0.38 33.25
CA ARG A 81 -4.58 -1.52 32.52
C ARG A 81 -3.07 -1.41 32.43
N CYS A 82 -2.41 -1.16 33.56
CA CYS A 82 -0.97 -0.96 33.61
C CYS A 82 -0.19 -2.00 32.78
N ASN A 83 -0.55 -3.28 32.89
CA ASN A 83 0.16 -4.40 32.26
C ASN A 83 0.04 -4.46 30.73
N ASP A 84 -0.79 -3.63 30.11
CA ASP A 84 -0.87 -3.51 28.64
C ASP A 84 0.39 -2.85 28.04
N ALA A 85 1.29 -2.32 28.88
CA ALA A 85 2.58 -1.80 28.47
C ALA A 85 3.67 -2.21 29.46
N ALA A 86 4.84 -2.58 28.94
CA ALA A 86 6.02 -2.91 29.73
C ALA A 86 6.54 -1.71 30.55
N VAL A 87 7.32 -2.00 31.59
CA VAL A 87 8.08 -0.98 32.30
C VAL A 87 9.13 -0.38 31.36
N GLU A 88 9.44 0.90 31.58
CA GLU A 88 10.50 1.58 30.83
C GLU A 88 11.81 0.78 30.91
N GLY A 89 12.41 0.51 29.76
CA GLY A 89 13.67 -0.23 29.67
C GLY A 89 13.54 -1.76 29.64
N THR A 90 12.33 -2.32 29.59
CA THR A 90 12.13 -3.79 29.59
C THR A 90 11.28 -4.30 28.41
N SER A 91 10.98 -3.44 27.44
CA SER A 91 10.10 -3.77 26.31
C SER A 91 10.87 -4.40 25.16
N SER A 92 10.44 -5.52 24.61
CA SER A 92 11.09 -6.13 23.43
C SER A 92 11.07 -5.24 22.17
N HIS A 93 10.22 -4.20 22.14
CA HIS A 93 10.23 -3.13 21.14
C HIS A 93 11.41 -2.16 21.28
N GLY A 94 12.13 -2.18 22.40
CA GLY A 94 13.18 -1.22 22.70
C GLY A 94 14.53 -1.49 22.04
N GLY A 95 14.71 -2.54 21.23
CA GLY A 95 16.03 -2.89 20.69
C GLY A 95 16.81 -3.90 21.54
N GLU A 96 16.35 -4.20 22.76
CA GLU A 96 16.96 -5.15 23.69
C GLU A 96 15.88 -5.88 24.48
N TYR A 97 16.07 -7.19 24.69
CA TYR A 97 15.20 -7.97 25.56
C TYR A 97 16.00 -9.04 26.32
N GLN A 98 15.96 -9.02 27.65
CA GLN A 98 16.68 -9.99 28.51
C GLN A 98 18.19 -10.09 28.21
N GLY A 99 18.82 -8.96 27.92
CA GLY A 99 20.26 -8.85 27.67
C GLY A 99 20.70 -9.25 26.27
N ARG A 100 19.78 -9.40 25.32
CA ARG A 100 20.07 -9.70 23.90
C ARG A 100 19.42 -8.69 22.96
N ASP A 101 20.03 -8.49 21.79
CA ASP A 101 19.45 -7.66 20.74
C ASP A 101 18.07 -8.21 20.35
N SER A 102 17.08 -7.31 20.24
CA SER A 102 15.69 -7.70 19.98
C SER A 102 14.94 -6.58 19.29
N ILE A 103 14.16 -6.91 18.27
CA ILE A 103 13.15 -6.00 17.71
C ILE A 103 11.81 -6.70 17.65
N ALA A 104 10.84 -6.22 18.40
CA ALA A 104 9.49 -6.74 18.38
C ALA A 104 8.60 -6.09 17.32
N ILE A 105 7.69 -6.87 16.75
CA ILE A 105 6.67 -6.46 15.79
C ILE A 105 5.36 -7.14 16.20
N ASP A 106 4.31 -6.33 16.35
CA ASP A 106 2.95 -6.83 16.54
C ASP A 106 2.19 -6.79 15.21
N PHE A 107 1.50 -7.88 14.84
CA PHE A 107 0.69 -7.94 13.63
C PHE A 107 -0.81 -7.96 13.95
N ALA A 108 -1.61 -7.06 13.37
CA ALA A 108 -3.00 -6.89 13.76
C ALA A 108 -3.94 -7.97 13.20
N ASN A 109 -3.70 -8.41 11.96
CA ASN A 109 -4.59 -9.29 11.21
C ASN A 109 -4.00 -10.69 10.98
N TRP A 110 -3.02 -11.12 11.79
CA TRP A 110 -2.30 -12.39 11.61
C TRP A 110 -3.25 -13.59 11.51
N LEU A 111 -4.29 -13.66 12.35
CA LEU A 111 -5.23 -14.77 12.36
C LEU A 111 -6.08 -14.79 11.08
N TRP A 112 -6.44 -13.61 10.57
CA TRP A 112 -7.15 -13.50 9.30
C TRP A 112 -6.26 -13.95 8.13
N VAL A 113 -4.98 -13.57 8.09
CA VAL A 113 -4.08 -14.00 7.01
C VAL A 113 -3.83 -15.51 7.06
N TRP A 114 -3.52 -16.04 8.23
CA TRP A 114 -2.97 -17.39 8.36
C TRP A 114 -3.98 -18.47 8.76
N GLY A 115 -5.15 -18.09 9.26
CA GLY A 115 -6.22 -18.99 9.71
C GLY A 115 -5.93 -19.74 11.01
N SER A 116 -4.66 -19.89 11.41
CA SER A 116 -4.27 -20.49 12.69
C SER A 116 -2.96 -19.92 13.23
N ARG A 117 -2.72 -20.12 14.53
CA ARG A 117 -1.49 -19.72 15.22
C ARG A 117 -0.29 -20.49 14.71
N GLU A 118 -0.47 -21.79 14.48
CA GLU A 118 0.57 -22.70 14.01
C GLU A 118 1.07 -22.29 12.62
N ALA A 119 0.15 -21.93 11.71
CA ALA A 119 0.49 -21.48 10.38
C ALA A 119 1.22 -20.13 10.40
N PHE A 120 0.75 -19.18 11.21
CA PHE A 120 1.44 -17.89 11.38
C PHE A 120 2.85 -18.09 11.95
N TYR A 121 2.98 -18.90 12.99
CA TYR A 121 4.27 -19.13 13.64
C TYR A 121 5.27 -19.84 12.72
N ALA A 122 4.81 -20.78 11.89
CA ALA A 122 5.63 -21.41 10.87
C ALA A 122 6.18 -20.38 9.87
N ALA A 123 5.32 -19.47 9.38
CA ALA A 123 5.73 -18.42 8.46
C ALA A 123 6.71 -17.41 9.08
N CYS A 124 6.51 -17.02 10.34
CA CYS A 124 7.48 -16.18 11.06
C CYS A 124 8.86 -16.84 11.14
N ARG A 125 8.90 -18.13 11.51
CA ARG A 125 10.18 -18.87 11.62
C ARG A 125 10.88 -19.02 10.27
N GLU A 126 10.13 -19.14 9.18
CA GLU A 126 10.67 -19.22 7.83
C GLU A 126 11.49 -17.97 7.44
N VAL A 127 11.09 -16.79 7.92
CA VAL A 127 11.82 -15.53 7.68
C VAL A 127 12.81 -15.17 8.79
N GLY A 128 13.11 -16.10 9.70
CA GLY A 128 14.05 -15.88 10.81
C GLY A 128 13.49 -15.03 11.96
N LEU A 129 12.16 -14.88 12.05
CA LEU A 129 11.50 -14.23 13.17
C LEU A 129 11.07 -15.26 14.22
N THR A 130 11.07 -14.86 15.49
CA THR A 130 10.70 -15.71 16.63
C THR A 130 9.32 -15.32 17.17
N PRO A 131 8.27 -16.08 16.82
CA PRO A 131 6.93 -15.88 17.38
C PRO A 131 6.79 -16.57 18.74
N GLY A 132 5.73 -16.23 19.49
CA GLY A 132 5.38 -16.94 20.73
C GLY A 132 6.36 -16.68 21.87
N VAL A 133 6.95 -15.48 21.90
CA VAL A 133 7.75 -15.01 23.05
C VAL A 133 6.87 -14.90 24.30
N PHE A 134 5.61 -14.54 24.10
CA PHE A 134 4.57 -14.51 25.12
C PHE A 134 3.37 -15.35 24.66
N ASP A 135 3.00 -16.38 25.42
CA ASP A 135 1.90 -17.29 25.05
C ASP A 135 0.54 -16.58 24.94
N TRP A 136 0.38 -15.46 25.65
CA TRP A 136 -0.83 -14.64 25.67
C TRP A 136 -0.87 -13.56 24.59
N GLU A 137 0.22 -13.34 23.84
CA GLU A 137 0.30 -12.35 22.75
C GLU A 137 0.67 -13.05 21.44
N PRO A 138 -0.26 -13.80 20.82
CA PRO A 138 0.04 -14.55 19.62
C PRO A 138 0.40 -13.68 18.40
N TRP A 139 0.10 -12.38 18.45
CA TRP A 139 0.51 -11.41 17.43
C TRP A 139 1.96 -10.90 17.60
N HIS A 140 2.56 -11.09 18.78
CA HIS A 140 3.86 -10.53 19.15
C HIS A 140 4.98 -11.43 18.65
N VAL A 141 5.83 -10.86 17.80
CA VAL A 141 6.95 -11.56 17.16
C VAL A 141 8.22 -10.76 17.39
N CYS A 142 9.33 -11.43 17.67
CA CYS A 142 10.62 -10.77 17.88
C CYS A 142 11.65 -11.24 16.86
N ASP A 143 12.45 -10.32 16.35
CA ASP A 143 13.70 -10.62 15.69
C ASP A 143 14.82 -10.69 16.72
N PHE A 144 15.38 -11.88 16.91
CA PHE A 144 16.56 -12.13 17.75
C PHE A 144 17.76 -12.61 16.94
N ASP A 145 17.58 -12.83 15.64
CA ASP A 145 18.61 -13.38 14.75
C ASP A 145 19.33 -12.23 14.05
N ASP A 146 20.16 -11.54 14.83
CA ASP A 146 20.97 -10.39 14.41
C ASP A 146 20.13 -9.26 13.75
N PRO A 147 19.25 -8.59 14.53
CA PRO A 147 18.38 -7.53 13.99
C PRO A 147 19.17 -6.34 13.46
N PHE A 148 20.41 -6.13 13.90
CA PHE A 148 21.29 -5.04 13.45
C PHE A 148 22.40 -5.55 12.52
N ARG A 149 22.18 -6.69 11.86
CA ARG A 149 23.09 -7.17 10.83
C ARG A 149 23.23 -6.12 9.74
N ASP A 150 24.47 -5.84 9.34
CA ASP A 150 24.71 -5.09 8.12
C ASP A 150 24.18 -5.92 6.97
N VAL A 151 23.13 -5.38 6.38
CA VAL A 151 22.53 -5.92 5.19
C VAL A 151 23.02 -4.99 4.09
N PRO A 152 23.86 -5.49 3.15
CA PRO A 152 24.22 -4.71 1.97
C PRO A 152 22.92 -4.18 1.42
N ASP A 153 22.90 -2.90 1.04
CA ASP A 153 21.91 -2.48 0.06
C ASP A 153 22.08 -3.50 -1.07
N GLU A 154 21.09 -4.39 -1.20
CA GLU A 154 20.99 -5.13 -2.44
C GLU A 154 20.94 -3.98 -3.42
N ASP A 155 21.91 -3.93 -4.35
CA ASP A 155 21.76 -3.08 -5.53
C ASP A 155 20.29 -3.26 -5.87
N GLU A 156 19.52 -2.19 -5.74
CA GLU A 156 18.17 -2.18 -6.25
C GLU A 156 18.41 -2.46 -7.74
N GLU A 157 18.45 -3.75 -8.12
CA GLU A 157 17.59 -4.20 -9.19
C GLU A 157 16.24 -3.69 -8.72
N GLU A 158 15.99 -2.40 -9.01
CA GLU A 158 14.71 -1.95 -9.45
C GLU A 158 14.27 -3.10 -10.37
N GLU A 159 13.47 -4.03 -9.85
CA GLU A 159 12.37 -4.48 -10.66
C GLU A 159 11.71 -3.16 -11.03
N ASP A 160 12.12 -2.70 -12.21
CA ASP A 160 11.71 -1.47 -12.83
C ASP A 160 10.23 -1.66 -13.12
N VAL A 161 9.43 -1.48 -12.07
CA VAL A 161 8.02 -1.15 -12.17
C VAL A 161 7.89 0.35 -12.42
N SER A 162 8.98 1.05 -12.79
CA SER A 162 8.79 2.26 -13.54
C SER A 162 8.16 1.84 -14.85
N PHE A 163 7.00 2.42 -15.13
CA PHE A 163 6.45 2.44 -16.46
C PHE A 163 7.60 2.62 -17.44
N THR A 164 7.78 1.66 -18.34
CA THR A 164 8.75 1.79 -19.42
C THR A 164 8.46 3.12 -20.14
N ASP A 165 9.44 3.69 -20.85
CA ASP A 165 9.14 4.89 -21.65
C ASP A 165 7.92 4.67 -22.56
N GLN A 166 7.70 3.42 -22.98
CA GLN A 166 6.55 2.95 -23.74
C GLN A 166 5.23 2.97 -22.93
N ASP A 167 5.25 2.56 -21.66
CA ASP A 167 4.07 2.65 -20.78
C ASP A 167 3.75 4.09 -20.36
N ARG A 168 4.78 4.93 -20.18
CA ARG A 168 4.61 6.38 -19.92
C ARG A 168 4.04 7.08 -21.14
N GLU A 169 4.47 6.68 -22.34
CA GLU A 169 3.93 7.16 -23.61
C GLU A 169 2.50 6.66 -23.82
N LEU A 170 2.19 5.41 -23.45
CA LEU A 170 0.83 4.86 -23.49
C LEU A 170 -0.12 5.59 -22.53
N LEU A 171 0.29 5.81 -21.28
CA LEU A 171 -0.48 6.58 -20.29
C LEU A 171 -0.59 8.07 -20.68
N GLY A 172 0.47 8.64 -21.25
CA GLY A 172 0.48 9.98 -21.82
C GLY A 172 -0.47 10.12 -23.01
N ASN A 173 -0.53 9.12 -23.87
CA ASN A 173 -1.44 9.07 -25.03
C ASN A 173 -2.90 8.85 -24.62
N ILE A 174 -3.15 8.02 -23.61
CA ILE A 174 -4.47 7.85 -22.98
C ILE A 174 -4.91 9.16 -22.31
N ALA A 175 -4.04 9.83 -21.57
CA ALA A 175 -4.31 11.13 -20.95
C ALA A 175 -4.52 12.25 -21.99
N ALA A 176 -3.73 12.27 -23.07
CA ALA A 176 -3.88 13.22 -24.18
C ALA A 176 -5.16 12.99 -24.98
N HIS A 177 -5.58 11.74 -25.18
CA HIS A 177 -6.87 11.41 -25.80
C HIS A 177 -8.07 11.76 -24.90
N LEU A 178 -7.90 11.67 -23.57
CA LEU A 178 -8.94 12.04 -22.61
C LEU A 178 -9.08 13.57 -22.42
N TYR A 179 -8.06 14.35 -22.75
CA TYR A 179 -8.01 15.80 -22.46
C TYR A 179 -7.75 16.72 -23.65
N LEU A 180 -7.96 16.27 -24.88
CA LEU A 180 -8.08 17.18 -26.02
C LEU A 180 -9.41 17.96 -25.94
N GLY A 181 -9.39 19.05 -25.18
CA GLY A 181 -10.44 20.06 -25.20
C GLY A 181 -10.23 21.19 -24.19
N GLY A 182 -9.58 22.28 -24.60
CA GLY A 182 -9.65 23.55 -23.87
C GLY A 182 -8.64 24.61 -24.29
N SER A 183 -9.12 25.84 -24.49
CA SER A 183 -8.40 27.01 -25.01
C SER A 183 -7.34 27.67 -24.09
N ASP A 184 -7.05 27.10 -22.92
CA ASP A 184 -6.26 27.76 -21.87
C ASP A 184 -4.83 27.21 -21.68
N ALA A 185 -4.34 26.45 -22.66
CA ALA A 185 -2.97 25.92 -22.70
C ALA A 185 -1.81 26.94 -22.54
N PRO A 186 -1.94 28.26 -22.80
CA PRO A 186 -0.83 29.20 -22.60
C PRO A 186 -0.81 29.91 -21.23
N ASN A 187 -1.65 29.55 -20.25
CA ASN A 187 -1.65 30.18 -18.92
C ASN A 187 -0.51 29.64 -18.02
N PRO A 188 0.43 30.46 -17.53
CA PRO A 188 1.56 30.00 -16.71
C PRO A 188 1.20 29.58 -15.27
N ASN A 189 -0.04 29.80 -14.81
CA ASN A 189 -0.55 29.25 -13.55
C ASN A 189 -1.16 27.85 -13.69
N TYR A 190 -1.06 27.25 -14.88
CA TYR A 190 -1.56 25.91 -15.16
C TYR A 190 -0.58 24.87 -14.63
N LEU A 191 -0.87 24.33 -13.43
CA LEU A 191 -0.23 23.09 -12.97
C LEU A 191 -0.68 21.97 -13.94
N GLY A 192 0.25 21.44 -14.72
CA GLY A 192 -0.02 20.53 -15.85
C GLY A 192 -1.06 19.43 -15.56
N GLY A 193 -1.74 18.98 -16.62
CA GLY A 193 -2.93 18.12 -16.53
C GLY A 193 -2.79 16.89 -15.64
N ALA A 194 -1.63 16.23 -15.63
CA ALA A 194 -1.40 15.07 -14.76
C ALA A 194 -1.36 15.43 -13.26
N GLY A 195 -0.78 16.57 -12.90
CA GLY A 195 -0.71 17.04 -11.50
C GLY A 195 -2.06 17.52 -10.98
N SER A 196 -2.85 18.19 -11.83
CA SER A 196 -4.20 18.64 -11.50
C SER A 196 -5.18 17.47 -11.34
N VAL A 197 -5.10 16.46 -12.21
CA VAL A 197 -5.93 15.24 -12.11
C VAL A 197 -5.56 14.41 -10.87
N TYR A 198 -4.27 14.26 -10.56
CA TYR A 198 -3.84 13.58 -9.33
C TYR A 198 -4.35 14.28 -8.06
N HIS A 199 -4.33 15.62 -8.04
CA HIS A 199 -4.86 16.40 -6.93
C HIS A 199 -6.39 16.27 -6.80
N ILE A 200 -7.13 16.29 -7.91
CA ILE A 200 -8.58 16.10 -7.91
C ILE A 200 -8.95 14.69 -7.41
N LEU A 201 -8.26 13.65 -7.90
CA LEU A 201 -8.50 12.26 -7.47
C LEU A 201 -8.22 12.01 -5.98
N LYS A 202 -7.32 12.80 -5.38
CA LYS A 202 -7.02 12.75 -3.93
C LYS A 202 -7.84 13.71 -3.08
N THR A 203 -8.67 14.57 -3.69
CA THR A 203 -9.53 15.47 -2.92
C THR A 203 -10.68 14.66 -2.31
N PRO A 204 -10.96 14.76 -0.99
CA PRO A 204 -12.07 14.05 -0.40
C PRO A 204 -13.42 14.63 -0.81
N VAL A 205 -14.39 13.77 -1.09
CA VAL A 205 -15.81 14.10 -1.28
C VAL A 205 -16.63 13.53 -0.12
N LEU A 206 -17.69 14.24 0.31
CA LEU A 206 -18.56 13.76 1.38
C LEU A 206 -19.61 12.79 0.84
N ARG A 207 -19.68 11.60 1.41
CA ARG A 207 -20.64 10.55 1.05
C ARG A 207 -21.42 10.08 2.28
N PRO A 208 -22.75 9.94 2.19
CA PRO A 208 -23.53 9.36 3.28
C PRO A 208 -23.19 7.88 3.39
N ASP A 209 -22.91 7.42 4.61
CA ASP A 209 -22.77 5.99 4.93
C ASP A 209 -24.15 5.31 5.06
N ALA A 210 -24.16 4.03 5.46
CA ALA A 210 -25.39 3.25 5.62
C ALA A 210 -26.37 3.84 6.65
N ASP A 211 -25.88 4.69 7.56
CA ASP A 211 -26.66 5.38 8.58
C ASP A 211 -26.96 6.84 8.19
N ASN A 212 -26.75 7.20 6.92
CA ASN A 212 -26.91 8.55 6.36
C ASN A 212 -25.96 9.62 6.94
N VAL A 213 -24.86 9.22 7.56
CA VAL A 213 -23.86 10.15 8.10
C VAL A 213 -22.84 10.47 7.00
N LEU A 214 -22.65 11.77 6.71
CA LEU A 214 -21.69 12.22 5.70
C LEU A 214 -20.25 12.00 6.17
N ARG A 215 -19.48 11.20 5.43
CA ARG A 215 -18.07 10.94 5.67
C ARG A 215 -17.21 11.31 4.46
N PRO A 216 -16.00 11.83 4.68
CA PRO A 216 -15.06 12.08 3.59
C PRO A 216 -14.54 10.75 3.02
N VAL A 217 -14.65 10.60 1.71
CA VAL A 217 -14.11 9.49 0.91
C VAL A 217 -13.25 10.10 -0.19
N LEU A 218 -12.08 9.52 -0.49
CA LEU A 218 -11.25 10.04 -1.59
C LEU A 218 -12.03 9.97 -2.91
N GLN A 219 -11.95 11.00 -3.75
CA GLN A 219 -12.71 11.04 -5.00
C GLN A 219 -12.40 9.88 -5.95
N ILE A 220 -11.18 9.33 -5.91
CA ILE A 220 -10.83 8.09 -6.63
C ILE A 220 -11.59 6.86 -6.11
N GLN A 221 -11.75 6.76 -4.79
CA GLN A 221 -12.51 5.68 -4.17
C GLN A 221 -14.01 5.85 -4.44
N ASP A 222 -14.53 7.08 -4.34
CA ASP A 222 -15.92 7.38 -4.67
C ASP A 222 -16.24 7.09 -6.16
N ALA A 223 -15.33 7.45 -7.06
CA ALA A 223 -15.43 7.15 -8.48
C ALA A 223 -15.43 5.65 -8.78
N ALA A 224 -14.65 4.87 -8.04
CA ALA A 224 -14.60 3.41 -8.14
C ALA A 224 -15.89 2.77 -7.58
N ASP A 225 -16.34 3.21 -6.40
CA ASP A 225 -17.50 2.67 -5.69
C ASP A 225 -18.81 2.96 -6.43
N THR A 226 -18.90 4.11 -7.09
CA THR A 226 -20.10 4.53 -7.81
C THR A 226 -20.03 4.28 -9.31
N GLY A 227 -18.86 3.93 -9.84
CA GLY A 227 -18.62 3.91 -11.29
C GLY A 227 -18.90 5.26 -11.97
N THR A 228 -18.82 6.38 -11.24
CA THR A 228 -19.17 7.71 -11.77
C THR A 228 -18.20 8.15 -12.86
N LEU A 229 -16.89 7.90 -12.68
CA LEU A 229 -15.89 8.20 -13.72
C LEU A 229 -16.14 7.40 -14.99
N VAL A 230 -16.47 6.11 -14.86
CA VAL A 230 -16.82 5.24 -15.99
C VAL A 230 -18.13 5.69 -16.65
N ARG A 231 -19.15 6.10 -15.88
CA ARG A 231 -20.41 6.61 -16.42
C ARG A 231 -20.29 8.00 -17.06
N GLU A 232 -19.43 8.86 -16.54
CA GLU A 232 -19.14 10.17 -17.15
C GLU A 232 -18.30 10.04 -18.43
N LEU A 233 -17.41 9.03 -18.49
CA LEU A 233 -16.62 8.71 -19.68
C LEU A 233 -17.44 7.97 -20.76
N LEU A 234 -18.29 7.03 -20.37
CA LEU A 234 -19.11 6.22 -21.30
C LEU A 234 -20.47 6.83 -21.61
N GLY A 235 -20.99 7.72 -20.75
CA GLY A 235 -22.25 8.44 -20.92
C GLY A 235 -22.11 9.73 -21.74
N ARG A 236 -20.88 10.15 -22.04
CA ARG A 236 -20.65 11.08 -23.14
C ARG A 236 -20.86 10.29 -24.43
N PRO A 237 -21.83 10.63 -25.29
CA PRO A 237 -21.82 10.07 -26.63
C PRO A 237 -20.43 10.35 -27.18
N ALA A 238 -19.77 9.33 -27.74
CA ALA A 238 -18.60 9.54 -28.56
C ALA A 238 -19.04 10.48 -29.67
N ALA A 239 -18.93 11.79 -29.43
CA ALA A 239 -18.96 12.76 -30.48
C ALA A 239 -17.81 12.29 -31.35
N ALA A 240 -18.17 11.73 -32.50
CA ALA A 240 -17.24 11.41 -33.55
C ALA A 240 -16.49 12.71 -33.80
N VAL A 241 -15.31 12.84 -33.18
CA VAL A 241 -14.33 13.81 -33.60
C VAL A 241 -14.03 13.33 -34.99
N ASP A 242 -14.56 14.05 -35.99
CA ASP A 242 -14.29 13.77 -37.38
C ASP A 242 -12.76 13.73 -37.49
N VAL A 243 -12.20 12.56 -37.73
CA VAL A 243 -10.75 12.35 -37.78
C VAL A 243 -10.14 13.22 -38.88
N LYS A 244 -10.96 13.76 -39.81
CA LYS A 244 -10.56 14.77 -40.80
C LYS A 244 -10.28 16.17 -40.21
N ALA A 245 -10.65 16.43 -38.96
CA ALA A 245 -10.34 17.68 -38.24
C ALA A 245 -9.03 17.61 -37.45
N LEU A 246 -8.42 16.42 -37.32
CA LEU A 246 -7.04 16.33 -36.84
C LEU A 246 -6.12 16.73 -38.00
N ALA A 247 -5.21 17.67 -37.75
CA ALA A 247 -4.26 18.14 -38.75
C ALA A 247 -3.60 16.93 -39.46
N PRO A 248 -3.44 16.93 -40.80
CA PRO A 248 -2.92 15.78 -41.56
C PRO A 248 -1.60 15.22 -41.04
N GLU A 249 -0.81 16.04 -40.36
CA GLU A 249 0.45 15.64 -39.74
C GLU A 249 0.26 14.82 -38.44
N LEU A 250 -0.83 15.01 -37.69
CA LEU A 250 -1.13 14.20 -36.50
C LEU A 250 -1.56 12.77 -36.89
N VAL A 251 -2.30 12.63 -37.99
CA VAL A 251 -2.73 11.32 -38.51
C VAL A 251 -1.53 10.50 -39.04
N LYS A 252 -0.54 11.17 -39.65
CA LYS A 252 0.72 10.52 -40.07
C LYS A 252 1.58 10.03 -38.91
N VAL A 253 1.52 10.69 -37.75
CA VAL A 253 2.31 10.33 -36.57
C VAL A 253 1.59 9.28 -35.71
N LEU A 254 0.29 9.46 -35.48
CA LEU A 254 -0.47 8.59 -34.58
C LEU A 254 -0.95 7.29 -35.25
N GLY A 255 -1.19 7.30 -36.56
CA GLY A 255 -1.64 6.12 -37.30
C GLY A 255 -0.69 4.91 -37.19
N PRO A 256 0.63 5.10 -37.39
CA PRO A 256 1.62 4.04 -37.19
C PRO A 256 1.77 3.61 -35.74
N LEU A 257 1.73 4.52 -34.76
CA LEU A 257 1.87 4.21 -33.33
C LEU A 257 0.70 3.38 -32.79
N LEU A 258 -0.53 3.69 -33.22
CA LEU A 258 -1.72 2.90 -32.91
C LEU A 258 -1.70 1.53 -33.59
N ALA A 259 -1.20 1.44 -34.83
CA ALA A 259 -1.04 0.17 -35.52
C ALA A 259 0.06 -0.69 -34.87
N GLN A 260 1.14 -0.06 -34.37
CA GLN A 260 2.24 -0.70 -33.66
C GLN A 260 1.79 -1.25 -32.30
N ALA A 261 1.06 -0.45 -31.51
CA ALA A 261 0.49 -0.87 -30.23
C ALA A 261 -0.50 -2.05 -30.35
N VAL A 262 -1.13 -2.24 -31.53
CA VAL A 262 -2.01 -3.38 -31.82
C VAL A 262 -1.25 -4.59 -32.39
N THR A 263 -0.10 -4.37 -33.05
CA THR A 263 0.72 -5.45 -33.64
C THR A 263 1.73 -6.03 -32.66
N ASP A 264 2.10 -5.29 -31.62
CA ASP A 264 2.99 -5.75 -30.53
C ASP A 264 2.26 -6.59 -29.48
N LEU A 265 0.92 -6.67 -29.55
CA LEU A 265 0.13 -7.58 -28.72
C LEU A 265 0.07 -8.94 -29.40
N ASP A 266 0.61 -9.97 -28.74
CA ASP A 266 0.50 -11.33 -29.24
C ASP A 266 -0.94 -11.87 -29.08
N ALA A 267 -1.20 -13.02 -29.71
CA ALA A 267 -2.52 -13.64 -29.68
C ALA A 267 -2.96 -14.01 -28.24
N ASP A 268 -2.02 -14.23 -27.34
CA ASP A 268 -2.29 -14.61 -25.95
C ASP A 268 -2.62 -13.38 -25.09
N ASP A 269 -2.02 -12.22 -25.36
CA ASP A 269 -2.38 -10.94 -24.75
C ASP A 269 -3.77 -10.47 -25.18
N LEU A 270 -4.06 -10.56 -26.49
CA LEU A 270 -5.39 -10.26 -27.02
C LEU A 270 -6.45 -11.21 -26.46
N ALA A 271 -6.14 -12.51 -26.31
CA ALA A 271 -7.05 -13.49 -25.71
C ALA A 271 -7.29 -13.23 -24.21
N ARG A 272 -6.25 -12.81 -23.46
CA ARG A 272 -6.37 -12.44 -22.03
C ARG A 272 -7.26 -11.21 -21.84
N ILE A 273 -7.08 -10.18 -22.66
CA ILE A 273 -7.91 -8.97 -22.62
C ILE A 273 -9.36 -9.31 -22.97
N ALA A 274 -9.59 -10.05 -24.06
CA ALA A 274 -10.94 -10.45 -24.47
C ALA A 274 -11.65 -11.30 -23.40
N LYS A 275 -10.93 -12.21 -22.75
CA LYS A 275 -11.45 -13.02 -21.65
C LYS A 275 -11.83 -12.17 -20.43
N ALA A 276 -10.98 -11.23 -20.03
CA ALA A 276 -11.24 -10.35 -18.89
C ALA A 276 -12.48 -9.47 -19.11
N VAL A 277 -12.69 -9.00 -20.35
CA VAL A 277 -13.88 -8.22 -20.74
C VAL A 277 -15.14 -9.10 -20.67
N ASN A 278 -15.11 -10.31 -21.22
CA ASN A 278 -16.25 -11.22 -21.20
C ASN A 278 -16.60 -11.69 -19.78
N ASP A 279 -15.60 -12.02 -18.95
CA ASP A 279 -15.81 -12.46 -17.57
C ASP A 279 -16.52 -11.37 -16.72
N GLU A 280 -16.15 -10.10 -16.93
CA GLU A 280 -16.78 -8.96 -16.25
C GLU A 280 -18.20 -8.70 -16.75
N GLN A 281 -18.46 -8.90 -18.04
CA GLN A 281 -19.81 -8.79 -18.61
C GLN A 281 -20.74 -9.89 -18.09
N ASP A 282 -20.27 -11.14 -18.04
CA ASP A 282 -21.00 -12.28 -17.47
C ASP A 282 -21.25 -12.13 -15.95
N ARG A 283 -20.35 -11.45 -15.24
CA ARG A 283 -20.54 -11.13 -13.81
C ARG A 283 -21.67 -10.14 -13.62
N ARG A 284 -21.74 -9.11 -14.47
CA ARG A 284 -22.81 -8.08 -14.44
C ARG A 284 -24.17 -8.67 -14.78
N ASP A 285 -24.24 -9.53 -15.79
CA ASP A 285 -25.49 -10.17 -16.21
C ASP A 285 -26.05 -11.12 -15.15
N ARG A 286 -25.17 -11.79 -14.37
CA ARG A 286 -25.58 -12.59 -13.21
C ARG A 286 -26.14 -11.75 -12.08
N VAL A 287 -25.44 -10.66 -11.72
CA VAL A 287 -25.92 -9.72 -10.68
C VAL A 287 -27.24 -9.06 -11.07
N GLY A 288 -27.46 -8.80 -12.36
CA GLY A 288 -28.73 -8.26 -12.88
C GLY A 288 -29.91 -9.24 -12.80
N ARG A 289 -29.67 -10.55 -12.94
CA ARG A 289 -30.73 -11.59 -12.90
C ARG A 289 -31.08 -12.08 -11.51
N GLU A 290 -30.18 -11.98 -10.55
CA GLU A 290 -30.43 -12.35 -9.15
C GLU A 290 -31.09 -11.21 -8.34
N GLY A 291 -31.09 -9.99 -8.89
CA GLY A 291 -31.70 -8.80 -8.29
C GLY A 291 -33.06 -8.40 -8.87
N SER A 292 -33.71 -9.25 -9.67
CA SER A 292 -35.07 -9.06 -10.21
C SER A 292 -35.99 -10.23 -9.87
#